data_AF-A0A6C0EUQ5-F1
#
_entry.id   AF-A0A6C0EUQ5-F1
#
_cell.length_a   1.000
_cell.length_b   1.000
_cell.length_c   1.000
_cell.angle_alpha   90.00
_cell.angle_beta   90.00
_cell.angle_gamma   90.00
#
_symmetry.space_group_name_H-M   'P 1'
#
loop_
_entity.id
_entity.type
_entity.pdbx_description
1 polymer ?
#
loop_
_entity_poly.entity_id
_entity_poly.type
_entity_poly.pdbx_seq_one_letter_code
_entity_poly.pdbx_strand_id
1 'polypeptide(L)'
;MKIGILIPSTSHGRQWTSYKESYLFNLTLKTFLITYDKEHSYTFYIGIDRGDKILDNENEIAQIKRFISIMKNVEIEFMYMDNIPKGHLTIMWNRLFQKAYDDNCEYFFQCGDDIDFKTLGWVNACIQTLQKANNIGMVGPVNNNNFILTQSFVSRKHMELFGYYFPEEIINWYCDDWINGVYKGINKLFVLQNHMCGNMGGPPRYEINNDPTFVLNFNENRRIYQDRCSEIVKRDLLKIKERGKT
;
A
#
# COMPACT_ATOMS: atom_id res chain seq x y z
N MET A 1 13.04 14.17 -3.81
CA MET A 1 13.18 12.70 -3.70
C MET A 1 12.19 12.05 -4.64
N LYS A 2 12.46 10.82 -5.09
CA LYS A 2 11.52 10.04 -5.91
C LYS A 2 10.71 9.09 -5.03
N ILE A 3 9.38 9.15 -5.09
CA ILE A 3 8.46 8.34 -4.27
C ILE A 3 7.58 7.47 -5.15
N GLY A 4 7.53 6.17 -4.87
CA GLY A 4 6.60 5.24 -5.50
C GLY A 4 5.32 5.06 -4.67
N ILE A 5 4.15 5.27 -5.28
CA ILE A 5 2.86 5.03 -4.65
C ILE A 5 2.30 3.71 -5.18
N LEU A 6 2.08 2.73 -4.31
CA LEU A 6 1.84 1.33 -4.68
C LEU A 6 0.37 0.96 -4.43
N ILE A 7 -0.43 0.81 -5.50
CA ILE A 7 -1.88 0.64 -5.39
C ILE A 7 -2.40 -0.47 -6.34
N PRO A 8 -2.73 -1.66 -5.82
CA PRO A 8 -3.63 -2.60 -6.49
C PRO A 8 -5.04 -2.01 -6.54
N SER A 9 -5.66 -2.00 -7.71
CA SER A 9 -6.98 -1.42 -7.93
C SER A 9 -7.81 -2.27 -8.89
N THR A 10 -9.11 -2.30 -8.64
CA THR A 10 -10.06 -3.04 -9.46
C THR A 10 -11.45 -2.39 -9.40
N SER A 11 -12.19 -2.46 -10.50
CA SER A 11 -13.62 -2.14 -10.56
C SER A 11 -14.52 -3.35 -10.27
N HIS A 12 -13.93 -4.51 -9.93
CA HIS A 12 -14.70 -5.71 -9.60
C HIS A 12 -15.69 -5.47 -8.46
N GLY A 13 -16.90 -6.01 -8.61
CA GLY A 13 -17.99 -5.82 -7.64
C GLY A 13 -18.57 -4.40 -7.61
N ARG A 14 -18.21 -3.52 -8.56
CA ARG A 14 -18.71 -2.15 -8.64
C ARG A 14 -19.55 -1.91 -9.90
N GLN A 15 -20.66 -1.19 -9.71
CA GLN A 15 -21.54 -0.75 -10.79
C GLN A 15 -21.08 0.58 -11.40
N TRP A 16 -19.77 0.81 -11.45
CA TRP A 16 -19.22 2.04 -12.02
C TRP A 16 -19.32 2.05 -13.53
N THR A 17 -19.56 3.23 -14.11
CA THR A 17 -19.59 3.40 -15.57
C THR A 17 -18.42 4.21 -16.12
N SER A 18 -17.67 4.90 -15.25
CA SER A 18 -16.50 5.69 -15.62
C SER A 18 -15.45 5.70 -14.51
N TYR A 19 -14.19 5.96 -14.88
CA TYR A 19 -13.07 6.20 -13.98
C TYR A 19 -13.39 7.28 -12.95
N LYS A 20 -14.24 8.26 -13.27
CA LYS A 20 -14.62 9.34 -12.34
C LYS A 20 -15.35 8.85 -11.10
N GLU A 21 -16.00 7.69 -11.19
CA GLU A 21 -16.69 7.03 -10.09
C GLU A 21 -15.78 6.08 -9.30
N SER A 22 -14.64 5.70 -9.89
CA SER A 22 -13.67 4.82 -9.22
C SER A 22 -13.12 5.48 -7.96
N TYR A 23 -12.90 4.66 -6.94
CA TYR A 23 -12.22 5.11 -5.72
C TYR A 23 -10.82 5.64 -6.03
N LEU A 24 -10.09 4.95 -6.91
CA LEU A 24 -8.77 5.38 -7.36
C LEU A 24 -8.77 6.86 -7.76
N PHE A 25 -9.69 7.26 -8.62
CA PHE A 25 -9.76 8.65 -9.06
C PHE A 25 -10.37 9.57 -8.01
N ASN A 26 -11.57 9.27 -7.52
CA ASN A 26 -12.37 10.23 -6.78
C ASN A 26 -11.91 10.43 -5.34
N LEU A 27 -11.26 9.42 -4.75
CA LEU A 27 -10.69 9.49 -3.41
C LEU A 27 -9.18 9.67 -3.51
N THR A 28 -8.46 8.63 -3.93
CA THR A 28 -6.99 8.57 -3.78
C THR A 28 -6.28 9.62 -4.60
N LEU A 29 -6.44 9.63 -5.93
CA LEU A 29 -5.73 10.57 -6.80
C LEU A 29 -6.11 12.02 -6.48
N LYS A 30 -7.41 12.33 -6.42
CA LYS A 30 -7.85 13.72 -6.12
C LYS A 30 -7.30 14.24 -4.81
N THR A 31 -7.47 13.49 -3.71
CA THR A 31 -7.12 13.99 -2.37
C THR A 31 -5.61 13.98 -2.14
N PHE A 32 -4.88 13.01 -2.71
CA PHE A 32 -3.42 13.03 -2.73
C PHE A 32 -2.90 14.27 -3.44
N LEU A 33 -3.41 14.57 -4.64
CA LEU A 33 -2.94 15.70 -5.46
C LEU A 33 -3.30 17.07 -4.88
N ILE A 34 -4.21 17.13 -3.91
CA ILE A 34 -4.48 18.34 -3.12
C ILE A 34 -3.47 18.47 -1.97
N THR A 35 -2.98 17.34 -1.44
CA THR A 35 -2.22 17.30 -0.17
C THR A 35 -0.72 17.01 -0.29
N TYR A 36 -0.25 16.58 -1.45
CA TYR A 36 1.14 16.20 -1.69
C TYR A 36 2.13 17.38 -1.62
N ASP A 37 3.35 17.06 -1.19
CA ASP A 37 4.49 17.98 -1.13
C ASP A 37 5.17 18.08 -2.51
N LYS A 38 5.03 19.23 -3.18
CA LYS A 38 5.31 19.42 -4.63
C LYS A 38 6.79 19.46 -5.02
N GLU A 39 7.70 19.52 -4.06
CA GLU A 39 9.16 19.49 -4.25
C GLU A 39 9.70 18.09 -4.56
N HIS A 40 8.86 17.06 -4.44
CA HIS A 40 9.22 15.68 -4.74
C HIS A 40 8.66 15.22 -6.09
N SER A 41 9.16 14.07 -6.55
CA SER A 41 8.66 13.37 -7.74
C SER A 41 7.91 12.13 -7.31
N TYR A 42 6.74 11.92 -7.89
CA TYR A 42 5.83 10.83 -7.54
C TYR A 42 5.50 10.00 -8.75
N THR A 43 5.57 8.67 -8.61
CA THR A 43 5.06 7.75 -9.62
C THR A 43 4.02 6.86 -8.96
N PHE A 44 2.79 6.91 -9.46
CA PHE A 44 1.72 6.02 -9.06
C PHE A 44 1.83 4.72 -9.86
N TYR A 45 2.15 3.62 -9.18
CA TYR A 45 2.18 2.28 -9.74
C TYR A 45 0.87 1.58 -9.44
N ILE A 46 0.00 1.49 -10.45
CA ILE A 46 -1.35 0.94 -10.34
C ILE A 46 -1.38 -0.48 -10.86
N GLY A 47 -1.68 -1.44 -9.97
CA GLY A 47 -1.89 -2.83 -10.34
C GLY A 47 -3.32 -3.09 -10.79
N ILE A 48 -3.50 -3.63 -11.99
CA ILE A 48 -4.82 -3.89 -12.59
C ILE A 48 -4.94 -5.33 -13.08
N ASP A 49 -6.17 -5.85 -13.09
CA ASP A 49 -6.51 -7.13 -13.70
C ASP A 49 -6.85 -6.96 -15.18
N ARG A 50 -6.55 -7.97 -16.01
CA ARG A 50 -7.05 -7.99 -17.40
C ARG A 50 -8.56 -8.14 -17.45
N GLY A 51 -9.17 -7.41 -18.37
CA GLY A 51 -10.61 -7.34 -18.53
C GLY A 51 -11.31 -6.53 -17.43
N ASP A 52 -10.57 -5.76 -16.62
CA ASP A 52 -11.19 -4.81 -15.70
C ASP A 52 -12.01 -3.77 -16.49
N LYS A 53 -13.31 -3.69 -16.19
CA LYS A 53 -14.27 -2.88 -16.96
C LYS A 53 -13.87 -1.41 -17.10
N ILE A 54 -13.19 -0.86 -16.09
CA ILE A 54 -12.81 0.56 -16.04
C ILE A 54 -11.29 0.72 -16.17
N LEU A 55 -10.53 -0.08 -15.43
CA LEU A 55 -9.10 0.10 -15.28
C LEU A 55 -8.28 -0.67 -16.32
N ASP A 56 -8.92 -1.48 -17.17
CA ASP A 56 -8.36 -2.07 -18.40
C ASP A 56 -9.13 -1.56 -19.64
N ASN A 57 -9.62 -0.33 -19.57
CA ASN A 57 -10.23 0.37 -20.69
C ASN A 57 -9.30 1.50 -21.17
N GLU A 58 -8.83 1.42 -22.41
CA GLU A 58 -7.85 2.37 -22.97
C GLU A 58 -8.33 3.84 -22.89
N ASN A 59 -9.60 4.09 -23.16
CA ASN A 59 -10.16 5.44 -23.11
C ASN A 59 -10.18 5.97 -21.68
N GLU A 60 -10.64 5.17 -20.72
CA GLU A 60 -10.68 5.56 -19.30
C GLU A 60 -9.27 5.79 -18.75
N ILE A 61 -8.31 4.89 -19.03
CA ILE A 61 -6.89 5.03 -18.67
C ILE A 61 -6.30 6.31 -19.27
N ALA A 62 -6.57 6.59 -20.56
CA ALA A 62 -6.07 7.78 -21.23
C ALA A 62 -6.58 9.07 -20.56
N GLN A 63 -7.83 9.08 -20.09
CA GLN A 63 -8.36 10.21 -19.34
C GLN A 63 -7.69 10.38 -17.97
N ILE A 64 -7.42 9.29 -17.24
CA ILE A 64 -6.67 9.35 -15.98
C ILE A 64 -5.25 9.90 -16.24
N LYS A 65 -4.54 9.38 -17.24
CA LYS A 65 -3.19 9.84 -17.61
C LYS A 65 -3.19 11.33 -17.99
N ARG A 66 -4.19 11.80 -18.75
CA ARG A 66 -4.35 13.22 -19.10
C ARG A 66 -4.59 14.09 -17.87
N PHE A 67 -5.35 13.60 -16.89
CA PHE A 67 -5.54 14.31 -15.63
C PHE A 67 -4.24 14.39 -14.82
N ILE A 68 -3.44 13.33 -14.80
CA ILE A 68 -2.15 13.32 -14.10
C ILE A 68 -1.11 14.19 -14.81
N SER A 69 -1.11 14.27 -16.15
CA SER A 69 -0.07 14.98 -16.91
C SER A 69 0.00 16.49 -16.68
N ILE A 70 -1.06 17.09 -16.10
CA ILE A 70 -1.06 18.52 -15.73
C ILE A 70 -0.52 18.76 -14.32
N MET A 71 -0.26 17.70 -13.56
CA MET A 71 0.21 17.78 -12.18
C MET A 71 1.74 17.85 -12.14
N LYS A 72 2.25 18.72 -11.27
CA LYS A 72 3.69 18.95 -11.14
C LYS A 72 4.38 17.71 -10.55
N ASN A 73 5.37 17.18 -11.26
CA ASN A 73 6.22 16.07 -10.81
C ASN A 73 5.44 14.79 -10.46
N VAL A 74 4.34 14.51 -11.17
CA VAL A 74 3.54 13.31 -10.95
C VAL A 74 3.41 12.51 -12.25
N GLU A 75 3.67 11.21 -12.14
CA GLU A 75 3.49 10.22 -13.20
C GLU A 75 2.56 9.09 -12.72
N ILE A 76 1.96 8.37 -13.67
CA ILE A 76 1.13 7.20 -13.37
C ILE A 76 1.42 6.08 -14.37
N GLU A 77 1.69 4.89 -13.85
CA GLU A 77 1.97 3.66 -14.59
C GLU A 77 0.93 2.60 -14.22
N PHE A 78 0.34 1.97 -15.24
CA PHE A 78 -0.60 0.86 -15.06
C PHE A 78 0.11 -0.44 -15.40
N MET A 79 0.01 -1.43 -14.50
CA MET A 79 0.72 -2.70 -14.59
C MET A 79 -0.28 -3.85 -14.46
N TYR A 80 -0.23 -4.81 -15.38
CA TYR A 80 -1.06 -6.00 -15.30
C TYR A 80 -0.59 -6.96 -14.21
N MET A 81 -1.54 -7.45 -13.41
CA MET A 81 -1.34 -8.44 -12.35
C MET A 81 -1.44 -9.89 -12.88
N ASP A 82 -0.94 -10.11 -14.10
CA ASP A 82 -0.93 -11.41 -14.76
C ASP A 82 -0.24 -12.48 -13.89
N ASN A 83 -0.77 -13.70 -13.89
CA ASN A 83 -0.27 -14.85 -13.12
C ASN A 83 -0.29 -14.67 -11.59
N ILE A 84 -1.08 -13.74 -11.05
CA ILE A 84 -1.33 -13.62 -9.61
C ILE A 84 -2.75 -14.16 -9.32
N PRO A 85 -2.92 -15.06 -8.34
CA PRO A 85 -4.25 -15.46 -7.90
C PRO A 85 -5.08 -14.25 -7.47
N LYS A 86 -6.35 -14.19 -7.90
CA LYS A 86 -7.25 -13.09 -7.51
C LYS A 86 -7.28 -12.94 -6.00
N GLY A 87 -7.24 -11.70 -5.52
CA GLY A 87 -7.25 -11.39 -4.08
C GLY A 87 -5.92 -11.59 -3.34
N HIS A 88 -4.86 -12.06 -4.01
CA HIS A 88 -3.52 -12.20 -3.43
C HIS A 88 -2.76 -10.86 -3.46
N LEU A 89 -3.23 -9.93 -2.63
CA LEU A 89 -2.77 -8.54 -2.60
C LEU A 89 -1.29 -8.37 -2.25
N THR A 90 -0.73 -9.22 -1.40
CA THR A 90 0.70 -9.10 -1.02
C THR A 90 1.63 -9.32 -2.21
N ILE A 91 1.36 -10.30 -3.08
CA ILE A 91 2.12 -10.51 -4.32
C ILE A 91 1.92 -9.33 -5.28
N MET A 92 0.70 -8.78 -5.36
CA MET A 92 0.44 -7.58 -6.17
C MET A 92 1.27 -6.38 -5.68
N TRP A 93 1.25 -6.09 -4.38
CA TRP A 93 2.08 -5.03 -3.79
C TRP A 93 3.57 -5.31 -3.95
N ASN A 94 4.03 -6.55 -3.82
CA ASN A 94 5.42 -6.91 -4.05
C ASN A 94 5.86 -6.63 -5.50
N ARG A 95 5.02 -6.95 -6.48
CA ARG A 95 5.28 -6.64 -7.89
C ARG A 95 5.40 -5.15 -8.14
N LEU A 96 4.48 -4.36 -7.59
CA LEU A 96 4.51 -2.89 -7.69
C LEU A 96 5.75 -2.32 -6.99
N PHE A 97 6.08 -2.85 -5.81
CA PHE A 97 7.23 -2.43 -5.03
C PHE A 97 8.54 -2.71 -5.76
N GLN A 98 8.69 -3.91 -6.35
CA GLN A 98 9.86 -4.27 -7.12
C GLN A 98 10.06 -3.32 -8.30
N LYS A 99 9.00 -3.02 -9.06
CA LYS A 99 9.07 -2.05 -10.17
C LYS A 99 9.49 -0.67 -9.69
N ALA A 100 8.87 -0.16 -8.63
CA ALA A 100 9.22 1.14 -8.06
C ALA A 100 10.67 1.16 -7.55
N TYR A 101 11.14 0.04 -6.98
CA TYR A 101 12.50 -0.10 -6.51
C TYR A 101 13.50 -0.06 -7.69
N ASP A 102 13.21 -0.78 -8.77
CA ASP A 102 14.05 -0.80 -9.98
C ASP A 102 14.06 0.55 -10.71
N ASP A 103 12.98 1.31 -10.59
CA ASP A 103 12.88 2.69 -11.08
C ASP A 103 13.60 3.72 -10.20
N ASN A 104 14.38 3.29 -9.21
CA ASN A 104 15.14 4.13 -8.28
C ASN A 104 14.29 5.04 -7.37
N CYS A 105 13.05 4.66 -7.02
CA CYS A 105 12.30 5.35 -5.97
C CYS A 105 13.01 5.25 -4.62
N GLU A 106 13.18 6.35 -3.89
CA GLU A 106 13.85 6.41 -2.59
C GLU A 106 12.92 6.03 -1.43
N TYR A 107 11.62 6.32 -1.60
CA TYR A 107 10.58 6.03 -0.63
C TYR A 107 9.36 5.42 -1.32
N PHE A 108 8.55 4.72 -0.53
CA PHE A 108 7.42 3.94 -1.01
C PHE A 108 6.24 4.14 -0.08
N PHE A 109 5.09 4.46 -0.65
CA PHE A 109 3.84 4.52 0.06
C PHE A 109 2.90 3.43 -0.45
N GLN A 110 2.62 2.45 0.40
CA GLN A 110 1.61 1.44 0.12
C GLN A 110 0.27 1.90 0.67
N CYS A 111 -0.76 1.79 -0.17
CA CYS A 111 -2.12 2.04 0.24
C CYS A 111 -3.15 1.32 -0.66
N GLY A 112 -4.41 1.34 -0.25
CA GLY A 112 -5.55 1.03 -1.11
C GLY A 112 -5.79 2.11 -2.16
N ASP A 113 -6.75 1.88 -3.04
CA ASP A 113 -7.22 2.86 -4.03
C ASP A 113 -8.35 3.74 -3.50
N ASP A 114 -8.74 3.57 -2.24
CA ASP A 114 -9.87 4.20 -1.57
C ASP A 114 -9.47 5.10 -0.40
N ILE A 115 -8.26 5.67 -0.46
CA ILE A 115 -7.73 6.54 0.58
C ILE A 115 -8.16 7.99 0.36
N ASP A 116 -8.66 8.61 1.42
CA ASP A 116 -8.93 10.03 1.52
C ASP A 116 -7.80 10.72 2.33
N PHE A 117 -6.95 11.49 1.67
CA PHE A 117 -5.83 12.23 2.30
C PHE A 117 -6.28 13.60 2.78
N LYS A 118 -6.07 13.92 4.06
CA LYS A 118 -6.72 15.10 4.71
C LYS A 118 -5.78 16.23 5.10
N THR A 119 -4.48 15.98 5.18
CA THR A 119 -3.53 16.92 5.80
C THR A 119 -2.36 17.23 4.87
N LEU A 120 -2.01 18.51 4.71
CA LEU A 120 -0.79 18.94 3.98
C LEU A 120 0.49 18.56 4.75
N GLY A 121 1.62 18.47 4.04
CA GLY A 121 2.94 18.27 4.66
C GLY A 121 3.24 16.84 5.11
N TRP A 122 2.32 15.90 4.85
CA TRP A 122 2.40 14.56 5.39
C TRP A 122 3.54 13.73 4.77
N VAL A 123 3.86 13.95 3.49
CA VAL A 123 4.96 13.24 2.80
C VAL A 123 6.29 13.68 3.39
N ASN A 124 6.47 15.00 3.53
CA ASN A 124 7.62 15.60 4.19
C ASN A 124 7.79 15.10 5.63
N ALA A 125 6.71 15.02 6.41
CA ALA A 125 6.76 14.49 7.77
C ALA A 125 7.17 13.02 7.82
N CYS A 126 6.69 12.19 6.88
CA CYS A 126 7.13 10.80 6.73
C CYS A 126 8.64 10.72 6.44
N ILE A 127 9.11 11.47 5.45
CA ILE A 127 10.52 11.50 5.02
C ILE A 127 11.42 11.95 6.17
N GLN A 128 11.11 13.07 6.82
CA GLN A 128 11.92 13.60 7.92
C GLN A 128 11.99 12.64 9.10
N THR A 129 10.89 11.94 9.39
CA THR A 129 10.84 10.91 10.44
C THR A 129 11.75 9.75 10.10
N LEU A 130 11.69 9.24 8.86
CA LEU A 130 12.57 8.18 8.40
C LEU A 130 14.04 8.60 8.40
N GLN A 131 14.38 9.80 7.91
CA GLN A 131 15.76 10.30 7.91
C GLN A 131 16.36 10.37 9.32
N LYS A 132 15.59 10.86 10.30
CA LYS A 132 15.99 10.86 11.72
C LYS A 132 16.19 9.44 12.29
N ALA A 133 15.55 8.45 11.68
CA ALA A 133 15.66 7.04 12.03
C ALA A 133 16.65 6.27 11.14
N ASN A 134 17.60 6.96 10.46
CA ASN A 134 18.56 6.39 9.51
C ASN A 134 17.88 5.63 8.35
N ASN A 135 16.74 6.13 7.91
CA ASN A 135 15.86 5.56 6.90
C ASN A 135 15.30 4.18 7.25
N ILE A 136 15.43 3.72 8.50
CA ILE A 136 14.87 2.45 8.96
C ILE A 136 13.62 2.75 9.79
N GLY A 137 12.46 2.44 9.21
CA GLY A 137 11.18 2.51 9.90
C GLY A 137 9.99 2.36 8.97
N MET A 138 8.82 2.27 9.59
CA MET A 138 7.52 2.42 8.97
C MET A 138 6.87 3.64 9.57
N VAL A 139 6.45 4.56 8.71
CA VAL A 139 5.77 5.79 9.10
C VAL A 139 4.40 5.85 8.42
N GLY A 140 3.42 6.46 9.04
CA GLY A 140 2.16 6.76 8.37
C GLY A 140 1.30 7.76 9.13
N PRO A 141 0.38 8.44 8.42
CA PRO A 141 -0.66 9.25 9.05
C PRO A 141 -1.60 8.38 9.88
N VAL A 142 -2.23 8.96 10.90
CA VAL A 142 -3.36 8.34 11.59
C VAL A 142 -4.45 8.06 10.57
N ASN A 143 -5.09 6.89 10.68
CA ASN A 143 -6.21 6.51 9.83
C ASN A 143 -7.44 6.18 10.67
N ASN A 144 -8.51 5.72 10.03
CA ASN A 144 -9.74 5.31 10.72
C ASN A 144 -9.67 3.91 11.36
N ASN A 145 -8.49 3.30 11.46
CA ASN A 145 -8.21 2.11 12.25
C ASN A 145 -7.45 2.50 13.54
N ASN A 146 -8.06 2.25 14.70
CA ASN A 146 -7.52 2.68 15.99
C ASN A 146 -6.37 1.79 16.52
N PHE A 147 -6.06 0.67 15.86
CA PHE A 147 -5.13 -0.35 16.36
C PHE A 147 -3.81 -0.43 15.60
N ILE A 148 -3.88 -0.24 14.28
CA ILE A 148 -2.75 -0.40 13.37
C ILE A 148 -2.81 0.61 12.24
N LEU A 149 -1.64 0.97 11.70
CA LEU A 149 -1.57 1.66 10.42
C LEU A 149 -1.89 0.66 9.29
N THR A 150 -2.75 1.05 8.35
CA THR A 150 -3.14 0.25 7.17
C THR A 150 -2.64 0.87 5.87
N GLN A 151 -1.80 1.89 5.99
CA GLN A 151 -1.07 2.54 4.92
C GLN A 151 0.33 2.76 5.47
N SER A 152 1.33 2.45 4.67
CA SER A 152 2.70 2.36 5.14
C SER A 152 3.65 3.15 4.25
N PHE A 153 4.45 4.00 4.88
CA PHE A 153 5.50 4.77 4.25
C PHE A 153 6.86 4.27 4.73
N VAL A 154 7.66 3.76 3.81
CA VAL A 154 8.98 3.17 4.08
C VAL A 154 10.02 3.70 3.11
N SER A 155 11.31 3.56 3.45
CA SER A 155 12.41 3.85 2.52
C SER A 155 12.85 2.60 1.77
N ARG A 156 13.79 2.74 0.82
CA ARG A 156 14.51 1.62 0.18
C ARG A 156 15.12 0.61 1.17
N LYS A 157 15.44 1.02 2.41
CA LYS A 157 15.94 0.10 3.43
C LYS A 157 14.96 -1.02 3.77
N HIS A 158 13.66 -0.86 3.50
CA HIS A 158 12.69 -1.93 3.65
C HIS A 158 13.02 -3.15 2.77
N MET A 159 13.38 -2.90 1.50
CA MET A 159 13.81 -3.96 0.58
C MET A 159 15.05 -4.69 1.11
N GLU A 160 16.03 -3.95 1.63
CA GLU A 160 17.25 -4.53 2.20
C GLU A 160 16.98 -5.40 3.44
N LEU A 161 15.99 -5.02 4.25
CA LEU A 161 15.61 -5.75 5.47
C LEU A 161 14.88 -7.06 5.15
N PHE A 162 13.89 -7.01 4.25
CA PHE A 162 12.93 -8.09 4.08
C PHE A 162 13.00 -8.80 2.72
N GLY A 163 13.42 -8.10 1.66
CA GLY A 163 13.47 -8.61 0.29
C GLY A 163 12.12 -8.58 -0.45
N TYR A 164 11.08 -8.03 0.17
CA TYR A 164 9.72 -7.87 -0.36
C TYR A 164 9.04 -6.71 0.39
N TYR A 165 7.85 -6.29 -0.05
CA TYR A 165 7.03 -5.35 0.71
C TYR A 165 6.20 -6.07 1.78
N PHE A 166 5.61 -7.20 1.40
CA PHE A 166 4.87 -8.09 2.28
C PHE A 166 5.29 -9.56 2.06
N PRO A 167 5.23 -10.40 3.09
CA PRO A 167 5.44 -11.84 2.94
C PRO A 167 4.33 -12.44 2.07
N GLU A 168 4.71 -13.20 1.04
CA GLU A 168 3.77 -13.76 0.06
C GLU A 168 2.85 -14.84 0.68
N GLU A 169 3.22 -15.40 1.83
CA GLU A 169 2.41 -16.36 2.58
C GLU A 169 1.11 -15.76 3.13
N ILE A 170 1.05 -14.43 3.26
CA ILE A 170 -0.16 -13.70 3.63
C ILE A 170 -0.88 -13.33 2.34
N ILE A 171 -2.17 -13.64 2.19
CA ILE A 171 -2.90 -13.39 0.94
C ILE A 171 -3.38 -11.94 0.87
N ASN A 172 -4.16 -11.49 1.87
CA ASN A 172 -4.65 -10.13 1.95
C ASN A 172 -4.71 -9.61 3.39
N TRP A 173 -5.67 -10.08 4.20
CA TRP A 173 -5.76 -9.72 5.61
C TRP A 173 -4.50 -10.13 6.36
N TYR A 174 -4.18 -9.40 7.44
CA TYR A 174 -2.97 -9.54 8.26
C TYR A 174 -1.66 -9.03 7.65
N CYS A 175 -1.64 -8.53 6.41
CA CYS A 175 -0.42 -7.90 5.88
C CYS A 175 -0.07 -6.62 6.68
N ASP A 176 -1.09 -5.85 7.05
CA ASP A 176 -0.94 -4.67 7.91
C ASP A 176 -0.47 -5.06 9.32
N ASP A 177 -1.02 -6.13 9.89
CA ASP A 177 -0.58 -6.69 11.18
C ASP A 177 0.90 -7.09 11.14
N TRP A 178 1.34 -7.74 10.06
CA TRP A 178 2.73 -8.14 9.88
C TRP A 178 3.66 -6.92 9.85
N ILE A 179 3.38 -5.91 9.01
CA ILE A 179 4.29 -4.78 8.85
C ILE A 179 4.35 -3.94 10.14
N ASN A 180 3.21 -3.74 10.80
CA ASN A 180 3.19 -3.12 12.13
C ASN A 180 3.97 -3.96 13.14
N GLY A 181 3.82 -5.30 13.11
CA GLY A 181 4.48 -6.23 14.02
C GLY A 181 6.01 -6.21 13.90
N VAL A 182 6.56 -6.30 12.69
CA VAL A 182 8.02 -6.28 12.47
C VAL A 182 8.62 -4.93 12.86
N TYR A 183 7.96 -3.82 12.53
CA TYR A 183 8.48 -2.49 12.88
C TYR A 183 8.30 -2.13 14.36
N LYS A 184 7.22 -2.59 15.02
CA LYS A 184 7.10 -2.54 16.49
C LYS A 184 8.21 -3.36 17.14
N GLY A 185 8.49 -4.56 16.64
CA GLY A 185 9.51 -5.47 17.18
C GLY A 185 10.94 -4.93 17.17
N ILE A 186 11.23 -3.91 16.35
CA ILE A 186 12.53 -3.21 16.31
C ILE A 186 12.45 -1.76 16.82
N ASN A 187 11.34 -1.34 17.43
CA ASN A 187 11.09 0.04 17.89
C ASN A 187 11.22 1.10 16.78
N LYS A 188 10.74 0.80 15.58
CA LYS A 188 10.78 1.68 14.38
C LYS A 188 9.42 1.84 13.69
N LEU A 189 8.33 1.67 14.44
CA LEU A 189 7.00 2.10 14.00
C LEU A 189 6.76 3.53 14.47
N PHE A 190 6.41 4.42 13.55
CA PHE A 190 6.17 5.83 13.83
C PHE A 190 4.80 6.26 13.31
N VAL A 191 3.93 6.72 14.21
CA VAL A 191 2.59 7.21 13.85
C VAL A 191 2.60 8.74 13.87
N LEU A 192 2.25 9.36 12.75
CA LEU A 192 2.19 10.82 12.62
C LEU A 192 0.87 11.35 13.17
N GLN A 193 0.84 11.67 14.47
CA GLN A 193 -0.36 12.09 15.20
C GLN A 193 -1.07 13.33 14.63
N ASN A 194 -0.35 14.18 13.90
CA ASN A 194 -0.88 15.42 13.31
C ASN A 194 -1.27 15.28 11.83
N HIS A 195 -1.16 14.08 11.26
CA HIS A 195 -1.50 13.81 9.87
C HIS A 195 -2.56 12.72 9.78
N MET A 196 -3.51 12.88 8.87
CA MET A 196 -4.68 12.01 8.79
C MET A 196 -4.98 11.56 7.36
N CYS A 197 -5.34 10.30 7.21
CA CYS A 197 -6.04 9.77 6.06
C CYS A 197 -7.23 8.91 6.50
N GLY A 198 -8.05 8.42 5.58
CA GLY A 198 -9.12 7.48 5.89
C GLY A 198 -9.32 6.46 4.77
N ASN A 199 -9.60 5.21 5.14
CA ASN A 199 -10.15 4.23 4.20
C ASN A 199 -11.64 4.54 4.01
N MET A 200 -12.01 5.03 2.83
CA MET A 200 -13.37 5.49 2.52
C MET A 200 -14.06 4.59 1.47
N GLY A 201 -13.51 3.41 1.21
CA GLY A 201 -14.10 2.44 0.32
C GLY A 201 -15.41 1.85 0.85
N GLY A 202 -16.10 1.16 -0.06
CA GLY A 202 -17.33 0.45 0.24
C GLY A 202 -17.09 -1.01 0.67
N PRO A 203 -18.03 -1.92 0.35
CA PRO A 203 -17.91 -3.35 0.64
C PRO A 203 -16.56 -3.94 0.20
N PRO A 204 -16.01 -4.95 0.91
CA PRO A 204 -14.76 -5.60 0.54
C PRO A 204 -14.72 -6.02 -0.94
N ARG A 205 -13.56 -5.90 -1.57
CA ARG A 205 -13.34 -6.25 -2.98
C ARG A 205 -12.93 -7.71 -3.17
N TYR A 206 -12.40 -8.33 -2.13
CA TYR A 206 -11.85 -9.67 -2.15
C TYR A 206 -12.37 -10.49 -0.98
N GLU A 207 -12.44 -11.80 -1.17
CA GLU A 207 -12.67 -12.74 -0.10
C GLU A 207 -11.48 -12.73 0.87
N ILE A 208 -11.78 -12.82 2.16
CA ILE A 208 -10.75 -12.80 3.21
C ILE A 208 -9.89 -14.05 3.06
N ASN A 209 -8.60 -13.85 2.78
CA ASN A 209 -7.63 -14.91 2.53
C ASN A 209 -8.06 -15.97 1.52
N ASN A 210 -8.86 -15.58 0.51
CA ASN A 210 -9.45 -16.48 -0.49
C ASN A 210 -10.23 -17.66 0.11
N ASP A 211 -10.84 -17.45 1.28
CA ASP A 211 -11.73 -18.40 1.93
C ASP A 211 -13.17 -17.84 1.93
N PRO A 212 -14.08 -18.35 1.07
CA PRO A 212 -15.47 -17.90 1.02
C PRO A 212 -16.23 -18.27 2.30
N THR A 213 -15.72 -19.22 3.09
CA THR A 213 -16.29 -19.65 4.36
C THR A 213 -15.67 -18.93 5.56
N PHE A 214 -14.75 -17.98 5.34
CA PHE A 214 -14.01 -17.30 6.41
C PHE A 214 -14.96 -16.74 7.48
N VAL A 215 -16.07 -16.15 7.03
CA VAL A 215 -17.07 -15.50 7.90
C VAL A 215 -17.93 -16.49 8.68
N LEU A 216 -18.01 -17.76 8.28
CA LEU A 216 -18.80 -18.79 8.99
C LEU A 216 -18.18 -19.12 10.35
N ASN A 217 -16.85 -19.21 10.41
CA ASN A 217 -16.08 -19.47 11.63
C ASN A 217 -15.17 -18.28 11.98
N PHE A 218 -15.71 -17.06 11.87
CA PHE A 218 -14.93 -15.82 11.87
C PHE A 218 -13.92 -15.71 13.03
N ASN A 219 -14.33 -16.01 14.26
CA ASN A 219 -13.44 -15.88 15.44
C ASN A 219 -12.30 -16.90 15.45
N GLU A 220 -12.59 -18.14 15.05
CA GLU A 220 -11.59 -19.21 14.97
C GLU A 220 -10.60 -18.93 13.84
N ASN A 221 -11.11 -18.62 12.65
CA ASN A 221 -10.29 -18.24 11.50
C ASN A 221 -9.44 -17.03 11.82
N ARG A 222 -10.01 -16.01 12.48
CA ARG A 222 -9.25 -14.84 12.93
C ARG A 222 -8.05 -15.25 13.80
N ARG A 223 -8.27 -16.11 14.80
CA ARG A 223 -7.21 -16.58 15.68
C ARG A 223 -6.12 -17.35 14.92
N ILE A 224 -6.52 -18.27 14.03
CA ILE A 224 -5.58 -19.08 13.23
C ILE A 224 -4.66 -18.19 12.40
N TYR A 225 -5.23 -17.22 11.68
CA TYR A 225 -4.43 -16.34 10.82
C TYR A 225 -3.61 -15.32 11.64
N GLN A 226 -4.10 -14.88 12.80
CA GLN A 226 -3.32 -14.05 13.71
C GLN A 226 -2.09 -14.80 14.27
N ASP A 227 -2.24 -16.07 14.63
CA ASP A 227 -1.15 -16.92 15.11
C ASP A 227 -0.11 -17.14 13.99
N ARG A 228 -0.56 -17.47 12.77
CA ARG A 228 0.32 -17.59 11.59
C ARG A 228 1.07 -16.30 11.30
N CYS A 229 0.37 -15.16 11.29
CA CYS A 229 1.01 -13.84 11.10
C CYS A 229 2.08 -13.58 12.17
N SER A 230 1.80 -13.95 13.43
CA SER A 230 2.75 -13.78 14.53
C SER A 230 4.00 -14.64 14.36
N GLU A 231 3.87 -15.86 13.81
CA GLU A 231 5.02 -16.72 13.46
C GLU A 231 5.88 -16.10 12.36
N ILE A 232 5.25 -15.54 11.32
CA ILE A 232 5.93 -14.85 10.22
C ILE A 232 6.68 -13.61 10.75
N VAL A 233 6.06 -12.81 11.61
CA VAL A 233 6.72 -11.67 12.28
C VAL A 233 7.94 -12.12 13.06
N LYS A 234 7.83 -13.18 13.88
CA LYS A 234 8.96 -13.73 14.65
C LYS A 234 10.10 -14.16 13.73
N ARG A 235 9.78 -14.90 12.65
CA ARG A 235 10.74 -15.35 11.65
C ARG A 235 11.51 -14.18 11.05
N ASP A 236 10.84 -13.13 10.60
CA ASP A 236 11.50 -12.02 9.91
C ASP A 236 12.28 -11.11 10.87
N LEU A 237 11.83 -10.98 12.12
CA LEU A 237 12.62 -10.34 13.18
C LEU A 237 13.93 -11.10 13.49
N LEU A 238 13.91 -12.44 13.46
CA LEU A 238 15.13 -13.24 13.64
C LEU A 238 16.11 -13.01 12.49
N LYS A 239 15.64 -12.99 11.24
CA LYS A 239 16.47 -12.71 10.06
C LYS A 239 17.18 -11.35 10.15
N ILE A 240 16.48 -10.30 10.62
CA ILE A 240 17.10 -8.98 10.81
C ILE A 240 18.23 -9.05 11.86
N LYS A 241 17.98 -9.72 12.98
CA LYS A 241 18.97 -9.85 14.06
C LYS A 241 20.23 -10.61 13.62
N GLU A 242 20.06 -11.61 12.76
CA GLU A 242 21.19 -12.38 12.22
C GLU A 242 22.02 -11.54 11.24
N ARG A 243 21.39 -10.77 10.36
CA ARG A 243 22.08 -9.87 9.43
C ARG A 243 22.82 -8.71 10.11
N GLY A 244 22.35 -8.28 11.28
CA GLY A 244 23.04 -7.24 12.07
C GLY A 244 24.28 -7.73 12.83
N LYS A 245 24.57 -9.04 12.82
CA LYS A 245 25.75 -9.65 13.45
C LYS A 245 26.90 -9.94 12.48
N THR A 246 26.64 -9.86 11.18
CA THR A 246 27.61 -10.01 10.09
C THR A 246 28.08 -8.66 9.59
#